data_AF-A0AAD4KNY5-F1
#
_entry.id   AF-A0AAD4KNY5-F1
#
_cell.length_a   1.000
_cell.length_b   1.000
_cell.length_c   1.000
_cell.angle_alpha   90.00
_cell.angle_beta   90.00
_cell.angle_gamma   90.00
#
_symmetry.space_group_name_H-M   'P 1'
#
loop_
_entity.id
_entity.type
_entity.pdbx_description
1 polymer ?
#
loop_
_entity_poly.entity_id
_entity_poly.type
_entity_poly.pdbx_seq_one_letter_code
_entity_poly.pdbx_strand_id
1 'polypeptide(L)'
;MSKVSQYSTSLYYSARDAMITNGYNAVTQANGTVDSDWTTCVGCAILSRSFDRNDTPVPGACSRCFQRYCWNGTIDDPTPAPYESSVLLPNTTTPIPAPRIDYPQQQELNSL
;
A
#
# COMPACT_ATOMS: atom_id res chain seq x y z
N MET A 1 14.25 9.26 -1.26
CA MET A 1 12.93 9.56 -0.67
C MET A 1 12.19 10.54 -1.59
N SER A 2 11.03 10.13 -2.10
CA SER A 2 10.21 10.97 -3.00
C SER A 2 9.62 12.17 -2.26
N LYS A 3 9.69 13.38 -2.85
CA LYS A 3 9.10 14.60 -2.30
C LYS A 3 7.69 14.79 -2.87
N VAL A 4 6.76 14.00 -2.36
CA VAL A 4 5.35 14.08 -2.76
C VAL A 4 4.64 14.76 -1.61
N SER A 5 3.97 15.87 -1.92
CA SER A 5 3.27 16.65 -0.90
C SER A 5 1.81 16.84 -1.28
N GLN A 6 0.95 16.91 -0.28
CA GLN A 6 -0.47 17.23 -0.45
C GLN A 6 -0.69 18.58 -1.15
N TYR A 7 0.29 19.49 -1.09
CA TYR A 7 0.23 20.83 -1.67
C TYR A 7 0.89 20.93 -3.06
N SER A 8 1.54 19.88 -3.58
CA SER A 8 2.08 19.91 -4.95
C SER A 8 1.04 19.40 -5.94
N THR A 9 0.51 20.28 -6.79
CA THR A 9 -0.50 19.95 -7.81
C THR A 9 0.10 19.43 -9.13
N SER A 10 1.42 19.40 -9.26
CA SER A 10 2.13 18.87 -10.43
C SER A 10 2.88 17.57 -10.09
N LEU A 11 2.63 16.53 -10.87
CA LEU A 11 3.35 15.25 -10.83
C LEU A 11 3.76 14.85 -12.25
N TYR A 12 4.97 14.31 -12.42
CA TYR A 12 5.35 13.66 -13.67
C TYR A 12 4.54 12.38 -13.85
N TYR A 13 4.19 12.03 -15.10
CA TYR A 13 3.43 10.81 -15.41
C TYR A 13 4.05 9.55 -14.80
N SER A 14 5.37 9.40 -14.90
CA SER A 14 6.09 8.26 -14.30
C SER A 14 5.96 8.18 -12.78
N ALA A 15 5.98 9.33 -12.09
CA ALA A 15 5.80 9.38 -10.64
C ALA A 15 4.37 9.00 -10.25
N ARG A 16 3.37 9.50 -10.99
CA ARG A 16 1.96 9.14 -10.81
C ARG A 16 1.75 7.64 -11.04
N ASP A 17 2.28 7.09 -12.12
CA ASP A 17 2.07 5.68 -12.49
C ASP A 17 2.77 4.74 -11.50
N ALA A 18 3.94 5.14 -10.98
CA ALA A 18 4.61 4.44 -9.89
C ALA A 18 3.78 4.40 -8.61
N MET A 19 3.11 5.50 -8.23
CA MET A 19 2.18 5.53 -7.09
C MET A 19 0.97 4.62 -7.30
N ILE A 20 0.37 4.67 -8.50
CA ILE A 20 -0.77 3.81 -8.86
C ILE A 20 -0.36 2.34 -8.77
N THR A 21 0.81 2.00 -9.31
CA THR A 21 1.34 0.63 -9.27
C THR A 21 1.63 0.19 -7.84
N ASN A 22 2.19 1.07 -7.01
CA ASN A 22 2.42 0.78 -5.59
C ASN A 22 1.10 0.54 -4.84
N GLY A 23 0.09 1.37 -5.06
CA GLY A 23 -1.25 1.19 -4.50
C GLY A 23 -1.90 -0.12 -4.94
N TYR A 24 -1.82 -0.44 -6.24
CA TYR A 24 -2.28 -1.72 -6.78
C TYR A 24 -1.59 -2.90 -6.09
N ASN A 25 -0.27 -2.85 -5.95
CA ASN A 25 0.49 -3.91 -5.31
C ASN A 25 0.16 -4.04 -3.81
N ALA A 26 -0.09 -2.94 -3.11
CA ALA A 26 -0.49 -2.95 -1.71
C ALA A 26 -1.84 -3.66 -1.51
N VAL A 27 -2.84 -3.34 -2.35
CA VAL A 27 -4.19 -3.91 -2.21
C VAL A 27 -4.31 -5.34 -2.76
N THR A 28 -3.50 -5.71 -3.75
CA THR A 28 -3.51 -7.05 -4.36
C THR A 28 -2.44 -7.98 -3.82
N GLN A 29 -1.61 -7.51 -2.88
CA GLN A 29 -0.40 -8.23 -2.44
C GLN A 29 0.50 -8.64 -3.62
N ALA A 30 0.71 -7.70 -4.55
CA ALA A 30 1.35 -7.92 -5.86
C ALA A 30 0.76 -9.11 -6.60
N ASN A 31 -0.54 -9.06 -6.84
CA ASN A 31 -1.28 -10.13 -7.52
C ASN A 31 -1.01 -11.52 -6.88
N GLY A 32 -1.04 -11.56 -5.54
CA GLY A 32 -0.79 -12.78 -4.76
C GLY A 32 0.68 -13.23 -4.69
N THR A 33 1.64 -12.42 -5.15
CA THR A 33 3.08 -12.76 -5.03
C THR A 33 3.55 -12.75 -3.57
N VAL A 34 3.02 -11.84 -2.75
CA VAL A 34 3.35 -11.77 -1.32
C VAL A 34 2.62 -12.86 -0.52
N ASP A 35 1.36 -13.12 -0.87
CA ASP A 35 0.57 -14.22 -0.31
C ASP A 35 -0.38 -14.78 -1.38
N SER A 36 -0.17 -16.05 -1.76
CA SER A 36 -0.95 -16.70 -2.81
C SER A 36 -2.43 -16.87 -2.44
N ASP A 37 -2.74 -16.92 -1.15
CA ASP A 37 -4.12 -17.08 -0.65
C ASP A 37 -4.86 -15.73 -0.51
N TRP A 38 -4.19 -14.60 -0.77
CA TRP A 38 -4.74 -13.27 -0.52
C TRP A 38 -6.09 -13.05 -1.19
N THR A 39 -6.21 -13.38 -2.48
CA THR A 39 -7.46 -13.19 -3.24
C THR A 39 -8.61 -14.02 -2.66
N THR A 40 -8.32 -15.24 -2.22
CA THR A 40 -9.31 -16.08 -1.53
C THR A 40 -9.73 -15.45 -0.21
N CYS A 41 -8.78 -14.96 0.59
CA CYS A 41 -9.06 -14.33 1.88
C CYS A 41 -9.88 -13.04 1.74
N VAL A 42 -9.60 -12.21 0.73
CA VAL A 42 -10.41 -11.03 0.42
C VAL A 42 -11.83 -11.45 0.01
N GLY A 43 -11.98 -12.49 -0.81
CA GLY A 43 -13.29 -13.05 -1.18
C GLY A 43 -14.09 -13.52 0.05
N CYS A 44 -13.43 -14.23 0.97
CA CYS A 44 -14.03 -14.64 2.24
C CYS A 44 -14.47 -13.46 3.10
N ALA A 45 -13.67 -12.38 3.18
CA ALA A 45 -14.05 -11.18 3.90
C ALA A 45 -15.30 -10.50 3.32
N ILE A 46 -15.41 -10.44 1.98
CA ILE A 46 -16.61 -9.91 1.29
C ILE A 46 -17.85 -10.74 1.61
N LEU A 47 -17.71 -12.07 1.68
CA LEU A 47 -18.81 -12.99 1.90
C LEU A 47 -19.16 -13.22 3.38
N SER A 48 -18.32 -12.80 4.33
CA SER A 48 -18.48 -13.08 5.77
C SER A 48 -19.91 -12.83 6.28
N ARG A 49 -20.44 -11.62 6.03
CA ARG A 49 -21.80 -11.26 6.47
C ARG A 49 -22.91 -12.04 5.77
N SER A 50 -22.65 -12.57 4.58
CA SER A 50 -23.62 -13.38 3.85
C SER A 50 -23.67 -14.81 4.41
N PHE A 51 -22.55 -15.35 4.89
CA PHE A 51 -22.56 -16.62 5.63
C PHE A 51 -23.40 -16.50 6.89
N ASP A 52 -23.18 -15.44 7.67
CA ASP A 52 -23.92 -15.20 8.91
C ASP A 52 -25.42 -14.99 8.68
N ARG A 53 -25.80 -14.16 7.69
CA ARG A 53 -27.21 -13.86 7.41
C ARG A 53 -28.02 -15.05 6.89
N ASN A 54 -27.37 -16.01 6.25
CA ASN A 54 -28.03 -17.13 5.59
C ASN A 54 -27.83 -18.45 6.36
N ASP A 55 -27.35 -18.40 7.61
CA ASP A 55 -27.01 -19.58 8.42
C ASP A 55 -26.15 -20.60 7.67
N THR A 56 -25.27 -20.11 6.77
CA THR A 56 -24.40 -20.96 5.97
C THR A 56 -23.10 -21.19 6.73
N PRO A 57 -22.64 -22.45 6.87
CA PRO A 57 -21.37 -22.73 7.53
C PRO A 57 -20.20 -22.07 6.78
N VAL A 58 -19.33 -21.39 7.52
CA VAL A 58 -18.13 -20.74 6.96
C VAL A 58 -17.20 -21.82 6.39
N PRO A 59 -16.80 -21.74 5.11
CA PRO A 59 -15.88 -22.71 4.53
C PRO A 59 -14.53 -22.73 5.24
N GLY A 60 -13.90 -23.89 5.36
CA GLY A 60 -12.61 -24.03 6.05
C GLY A 60 -11.49 -23.15 5.48
N ALA A 61 -11.53 -22.83 4.17
CA ALA A 61 -10.62 -21.86 3.56
C ALA A 61 -10.77 -20.46 4.17
N CYS A 62 -12.01 -20.02 4.40
CA CYS A 62 -12.31 -18.73 5.01
C CYS A 62 -11.93 -18.71 6.50
N SER A 63 -12.16 -19.81 7.24
CA SER A 63 -11.75 -19.90 8.64
C SER A 63 -10.24 -19.69 8.82
N ARG A 64 -9.41 -20.27 7.93
CA ARG A 64 -7.95 -20.05 7.95
C ARG A 64 -7.58 -18.59 7.67
N CYS A 65 -8.26 -17.97 6.72
CA CYS A 65 -8.05 -16.55 6.41
C CYS A 65 -8.36 -15.65 7.61
N PHE A 66 -9.48 -15.89 8.30
CA PHE A 66 -9.85 -15.08 9.47
C PHE A 66 -8.87 -15.25 10.62
N GLN A 67 -8.36 -16.46 10.87
CA GLN A 67 -7.31 -16.68 11.87
C GLN A 67 -6.02 -15.92 11.56
N ARG A 68 -5.68 -15.77 10.28
CA ARG A 68 -4.45 -15.11 9.83
C ARG A 68 -4.57 -13.58 9.79
N TYR A 69 -5.72 -13.07 9.37
CA TYR A 69 -5.87 -11.64 9.01
C TYR A 69 -6.82 -10.86 9.90
N CYS A 70 -7.74 -11.50 10.61
CA CYS A 70 -8.59 -10.76 11.54
C CYS A 70 -7.78 -10.38 12.78
N TRP A 71 -7.87 -9.11 13.16
CA TRP A 71 -7.32 -8.67 14.42
C TRP A 71 -8.00 -9.42 15.58
N ASN A 72 -7.21 -9.87 16.53
CA ASN A 72 -7.64 -10.66 17.69
C ASN A 72 -8.26 -9.81 18.81
N GLY A 73 -8.37 -8.49 18.63
CA GLY A 73 -9.00 -7.58 19.60
C GLY A 73 -8.11 -7.21 20.79
N THR A 74 -6.86 -7.67 20.84
CA THR A 74 -5.92 -7.31 21.92
C THR A 74 -5.18 -6.02 21.58
N ILE A 75 -5.08 -5.10 22.54
CA ILE A 75 -4.26 -3.90 22.41
C ILE A 75 -2.79 -4.30 22.51
N ASP A 76 -2.01 -3.89 21.52
CA ASP A 76 -0.56 -4.03 21.50
C ASP A 76 0.04 -2.67 21.88
N ASP A 77 0.48 -2.52 23.13
CA ASP A 77 1.06 -1.28 23.70
C ASP A 77 2.57 -1.34 24.08
N PRO A 78 3.44 -2.13 23.41
CA PRO A 78 4.87 -2.03 23.61
C PRO A 78 5.45 -0.80 22.90
N THR A 79 6.59 -0.29 23.38
CA THR A 79 7.34 0.73 22.63
C THR A 79 7.78 0.15 21.29
N PRO A 80 7.40 0.75 20.14
CA PRO A 80 7.75 0.24 18.84
C PRO A 80 9.26 0.37 18.60
N ALA A 81 9.83 -0.58 17.85
CA ALA A 81 11.20 -0.47 17.36
C ALA A 81 11.36 0.76 16.45
N PRO A 82 12.58 1.28 16.25
CA PRO A 82 12.84 2.31 15.27
C PRO A 82 12.26 1.93 13.91
N TYR A 83 11.50 2.85 13.32
CA TYR A 83 10.87 2.63 12.01
C TYR A 83 11.93 2.61 10.91
N GLU A 84 12.13 1.42 10.32
CA GLU A 84 12.98 1.22 9.14
C GLU A 84 12.11 0.69 7.99
N SER A 85 11.86 1.54 7.00
CA SER A 85 11.05 1.16 5.84
C SER A 85 11.84 0.30 4.86
N SER A 86 11.38 -0.92 4.58
CA SER A 86 11.95 -1.78 3.53
C SER A 86 11.02 -1.84 2.31
N VAL A 87 11.61 -2.02 1.13
CA VAL A 87 10.87 -2.16 -0.13
C VAL A 87 10.52 -3.63 -0.34
N LEU A 88 9.24 -3.97 -0.21
CA LEU A 88 8.74 -5.34 -0.35
C LEU A 88 8.80 -5.86 -1.80
N LEU A 89 8.69 -4.95 -2.78
CA LEU A 89 8.66 -5.27 -4.21
C LEU A 89 9.65 -4.35 -4.93
N PRO A 90 10.95 -4.70 -4.95
CA PRO A 90 11.92 -3.91 -5.66
C PRO A 90 11.67 -4.05 -7.17
N ASN A 91 11.20 -2.99 -7.81
CA ASN A 91 11.29 -2.90 -9.27
C ASN A 91 12.75 -2.59 -9.63
N THR A 92 13.54 -3.61 -9.95
CA THR A 92 14.91 -3.41 -10.46
C THR A 92 14.90 -2.91 -11.91
N THR A 93 14.27 -1.76 -12.18
CA THR A 93 14.48 -0.95 -13.40
C THR A 93 13.60 0.29 -13.31
N THR A 94 14.15 1.34 -12.71
CA THR A 94 14.32 2.67 -13.32
C THR A 94 14.65 3.62 -12.17
N PRO A 95 15.75 4.39 -12.24
CA PRO A 95 15.89 5.53 -11.35
C PRO A 95 14.66 6.40 -11.63
N ILE A 96 13.78 6.60 -10.65
CA ILE A 96 12.93 7.78 -10.67
C ILE A 96 13.96 8.92 -10.73
N PRO A 97 14.08 9.66 -11.85
CA PRO A 97 15.01 10.77 -11.88
C PRO A 97 14.62 11.65 -10.71
N ALA A 98 15.59 11.91 -9.82
CA ALA A 98 15.40 12.87 -8.76
C ALA A 98 14.79 14.13 -9.39
N PRO A 99 13.77 14.75 -8.78
CA PRO A 99 13.17 15.93 -9.36
C PRO A 99 14.28 16.93 -9.62
N ARG A 100 14.53 17.24 -10.90
CA ARG A 100 15.18 18.49 -11.27
C ARG A 100 14.25 19.55 -10.73
N ILE A 101 14.70 20.21 -9.67
CA ILE A 101 14.06 21.40 -9.14
C ILE A 101 14.23 22.46 -10.24
N ASP A 102 13.35 22.49 -11.23
CA ASP A 102 13.07 23.73 -11.95
C ASP A 102 12.09 24.49 -11.06
N TYR A 103 12.64 25.14 -10.03
CA TYR A 103 11.90 26.11 -9.24
C TYR A 103 11.83 27.41 -10.05
N PRO A 104 10.66 27.88 -10.53
CA PRO A 104 10.58 29.11 -11.30
C PRO A 104 10.64 30.38 -10.43
N GLN A 105 11.23 30.33 -9.22
CA GLN A 105 11.21 31.47 -8.29
C GLN A 105 12.56 31.72 -7.57
N GLN A 106 13.69 31.25 -8.09
CA GLN A 106 15.03 31.66 -7.59
C GLN A 106 15.73 32.63 -8.53
N GLN A 107 14.98 33.51 -9.21
CA GLN A 107 15.57 34.56 -10.06
C GLN A 107 15.12 35.99 -9.72
N GLU A 108 14.38 36.19 -8.63
CA GLU A 108 14.06 37.54 -8.13
C GLU A 108 14.72 37.93 -6.80
N LEU A 109 15.59 37.08 -6.22
CA LEU A 109 16.31 37.41 -4.97
C LEU A 109 17.80 37.74 -5.16
N ASN A 110 18.26 37.86 -6.41
CA ASN A 110 19.66 38.25 -6.73
C ASN A 110 19.74 39.43 -7.71
N SER A 111 18.71 40.28 -7.79
CA SER A 111 18.77 41.54 -8.55
C SER A 111 18.10 42.74 -7.87
N LEU A 112 17.76 42.64 -6.57
CA LEU A 112 17.62 43.75 -5.64
C LEU A 112 18.12 43.32 -4.26
#